data_AF-B7C9R2-F1
#
_entry.id   AF-B7C9R2-F1
#
_cell.length_a   1.000
_cell.length_b   1.000
_cell.length_c   1.000
_cell.angle_alpha   90.00
_cell.angle_beta   90.00
_cell.angle_gamma   90.00
#
_symmetry.space_group_name_H-M   'P 1'
#
loop_
_entity.id
_entity.type
_entity.pdbx_description
1 polymer ?
#
loop_
_entity_poly.entity_id
_entity_poly.type
_entity_poly.pdbx_seq_one_letter_code
_entity_poly.pdbx_strand_id
1 'polypeptide(L)'
;MAFATYMKNIRLDREESQVSMAKKMNISVTALKLIENGTTKFPSDKLLENICEYTKSSQNDVIMHILFDEEDIKNRYLACRYLAYMYLLGWNITVSPFELHLTENYMRTFDAKIIKKRENKNIVIVASCNRFFERISINDVLEDKNFIGYLGDAVSLTLSIMDSFRGLHILFDNKDEKQHQMYDLFEKEKYHHLDFYIDVVLFDPDRSEVIGNKRVTK
;
A
#
# COMPACT_ATOMS: atom_id res chain seq x y z
N MET A 1 -16.85 -9.07 -0.12
CA MET A 1 -17.62 -8.38 -1.16
C MET A 1 -16.72 -7.87 -2.27
N ALA A 2 -15.62 -7.18 -1.97
CA ALA A 2 -14.71 -6.63 -2.99
C ALA A 2 -14.25 -7.63 -4.07
N PHE A 3 -13.78 -8.83 -3.70
CA PHE A 3 -13.42 -9.86 -4.69
C PHE A 3 -14.58 -10.33 -5.57
N ALA A 4 -15.78 -10.46 -5.00
CA ALA A 4 -16.97 -10.85 -5.75
C ALA A 4 -17.37 -9.77 -6.77
N THR A 5 -17.29 -8.50 -6.37
CA THR A 5 -17.54 -7.35 -7.25
C THR A 5 -16.51 -7.30 -8.38
N TYR A 6 -15.22 -7.43 -8.04
CA TYR A 6 -14.13 -7.47 -9.03
C TYR A 6 -14.37 -8.55 -10.10
N MET A 7 -14.68 -9.77 -9.68
CA MET A 7 -14.91 -10.89 -10.60
C MET A 7 -16.16 -10.69 -11.47
N LYS A 8 -17.23 -10.12 -10.91
CA LYS A 8 -18.43 -9.76 -11.68
C LYS A 8 -18.13 -8.69 -12.72
N ASN A 9 -17.40 -7.64 -12.35
CA ASN A 9 -17.10 -6.53 -13.26
C ASN A 9 -16.29 -7.03 -14.45
N ILE A 10 -15.21 -7.80 -14.23
CA ILE A 10 -14.43 -8.38 -15.33
C ILE A 10 -15.32 -9.17 -16.30
N ARG A 11 -16.26 -9.96 -15.77
CA ARG A 11 -17.16 -10.76 -16.61
C ARG A 11 -18.08 -9.89 -17.44
N LEU A 12 -18.67 -8.86 -16.82
CA LEU A 12 -19.61 -7.96 -17.45
C LEU A 12 -18.92 -7.08 -18.50
N ASP A 13 -17.72 -6.57 -18.21
CA ASP A 13 -16.92 -5.76 -19.12
C ASP A 13 -16.49 -6.51 -20.39
N ARG A 14 -16.41 -7.84 -20.29
CA ARG A 14 -16.09 -8.75 -21.40
C ARG A 14 -17.31 -9.39 -22.05
N GLU A 15 -18.52 -9.01 -21.60
CA GLU A 15 -19.79 -9.55 -22.06
C GLU A 15 -19.88 -11.09 -22.00
N GLU A 16 -19.27 -11.70 -20.98
CA GLU A 16 -19.18 -13.16 -20.86
C GLU A 16 -20.28 -13.76 -19.97
N SER A 17 -20.72 -14.97 -20.35
CA SER A 17 -21.48 -15.83 -19.44
C SER A 17 -20.56 -16.45 -18.38
N GLN A 18 -21.11 -16.82 -17.22
CA GLN A 18 -20.36 -17.54 -16.17
C GLN A 18 -19.72 -18.83 -16.70
N VAL A 19 -20.38 -19.52 -17.64
CA VAL A 19 -19.86 -20.76 -18.25
C VAL A 19 -18.63 -20.46 -19.11
N SER A 20 -18.71 -19.41 -19.94
CA SER A 20 -17.61 -19.00 -20.82
C SER A 20 -16.39 -18.56 -20.01
N MET A 21 -16.58 -17.68 -19.04
CA MET A 21 -15.51 -17.17 -18.19
C MET A 21 -14.84 -18.29 -17.38
N ALA A 22 -15.63 -19.16 -16.74
CA ALA A 22 -15.10 -20.26 -15.94
C ALA A 22 -14.23 -21.20 -16.79
N LYS A 23 -14.64 -21.49 -18.04
CA LYS A 23 -13.86 -22.30 -18.98
C LYS A 23 -12.54 -21.62 -19.34
N LYS A 24 -12.56 -20.31 -19.66
CA LYS A 24 -11.34 -19.55 -20.02
C LYS A 24 -10.37 -19.40 -18.85
N MET A 25 -10.88 -19.28 -17.63
CA MET A 25 -10.10 -19.22 -16.39
C MET A 25 -9.67 -20.59 -15.86
N ASN A 26 -10.05 -21.68 -16.53
CA ASN A 26 -9.77 -23.04 -16.08
C ASN A 26 -10.25 -23.32 -14.64
N ILE A 27 -11.48 -22.92 -14.31
CA ILE A 27 -12.16 -23.19 -13.04
C ILE A 27 -13.55 -23.79 -13.28
N SER A 28 -14.14 -24.40 -12.25
CA SER A 28 -15.52 -24.89 -12.36
C SER A 28 -16.53 -23.73 -12.33
N VAL A 29 -17.64 -23.88 -13.07
CA VAL A 29 -18.75 -22.90 -13.04
C VAL A 29 -19.29 -22.74 -11.62
N THR A 30 -19.30 -23.81 -10.83
CA THR A 30 -19.69 -23.78 -9.41
C THR A 30 -18.74 -22.90 -8.60
N ALA A 31 -17.42 -23.00 -8.82
CA ALA A 31 -16.45 -22.15 -8.14
C ALA A 31 -16.66 -20.68 -8.50
N LEU A 32 -16.86 -20.35 -9.78
CA LEU A 32 -17.15 -18.98 -10.21
C LEU A 32 -18.42 -18.42 -9.54
N LYS A 33 -19.49 -19.22 -9.45
CA LYS A 33 -20.72 -18.82 -8.75
C LYS A 33 -20.48 -18.55 -7.26
N LEU A 34 -19.71 -19.40 -6.58
CA LEU A 34 -19.36 -19.19 -5.17
C LEU A 34 -18.52 -17.92 -4.95
N ILE A 35 -17.65 -17.59 -5.91
CA ILE A 35 -16.88 -16.34 -5.89
C ILE A 35 -17.80 -15.13 -6.09
N GLU A 36 -18.60 -15.12 -7.15
CA GLU A 36 -19.51 -14.01 -7.47
C GLU A 36 -20.60 -13.80 -6.40
N ASN A 37 -20.99 -14.85 -5.68
CA ASN A 37 -21.92 -14.75 -4.55
C ASN A 37 -21.24 -14.29 -3.25
N GLY A 38 -19.92 -14.09 -3.25
CA GLY A 38 -19.17 -13.61 -2.08
C GLY A 38 -18.88 -14.67 -1.03
N THR A 39 -19.11 -15.95 -1.31
CA THR A 39 -18.71 -17.06 -0.43
C THR A 39 -17.19 -17.12 -0.32
N THR A 40 -16.49 -16.94 -1.44
CA THR A 40 -15.03 -16.85 -1.45
C THR A 40 -14.61 -15.40 -1.23
N LYS A 41 -13.91 -15.12 -0.11
CA LYS A 41 -13.52 -13.76 0.26
C LYS A 41 -12.30 -13.23 -0.52
N PHE A 42 -11.35 -14.11 -0.83
CA PHE A 42 -10.09 -13.81 -1.53
C PHE A 42 -9.64 -15.01 -2.38
N PRO A 43 -8.89 -14.78 -3.46
CA PRO A 43 -8.36 -15.86 -4.27
C PRO A 43 -7.27 -16.65 -3.53
N SER A 44 -7.21 -17.96 -3.75
CA SER A 44 -6.02 -18.76 -3.44
C SER A 44 -4.92 -18.47 -4.46
N ASP A 45 -3.67 -18.86 -4.19
CA ASP A 45 -2.54 -18.64 -5.11
C ASP A 45 -2.83 -19.18 -6.52
N LYS A 46 -3.34 -20.41 -6.60
CA LYS A 46 -3.73 -21.03 -7.88
C LYS A 46 -4.86 -20.27 -8.59
N LEU A 47 -5.85 -19.78 -7.85
CA LEU A 47 -6.93 -19.00 -8.44
C LEU A 47 -6.44 -17.62 -8.89
N LEU A 48 -5.52 -17.01 -8.14
CA LEU A 48 -4.90 -15.74 -8.49
C LEU A 48 -4.07 -15.87 -9.77
N GLU A 49 -3.27 -16.93 -9.93
CA GLU A 49 -2.57 -17.25 -11.18
C GLU A 49 -3.53 -17.33 -12.36
N ASN A 50 -4.61 -18.11 -12.23
CA ASN A 50 -5.61 -18.26 -13.28
C ASN A 50 -6.28 -16.91 -13.64
N ILE A 51 -6.54 -16.05 -12.65
CA ILE A 51 -7.05 -14.70 -12.90
C ILE A 51 -6.03 -13.88 -13.69
N CYS A 52 -4.76 -13.89 -13.27
CA CYS A 52 -3.68 -13.14 -13.94
C CYS A 52 -3.51 -13.57 -15.41
N GLU A 53 -3.52 -14.88 -15.69
CA GLU A 53 -3.47 -15.41 -17.06
C GLU A 53 -4.66 -14.94 -17.89
N TYR A 54 -5.86 -14.96 -17.31
CA TYR A 54 -7.09 -14.56 -17.98
C TYR A 54 -7.19 -13.05 -18.22
N THR A 55 -6.74 -12.22 -17.26
CA THR A 55 -6.78 -10.76 -17.36
C THR A 55 -5.57 -10.18 -18.09
N LYS A 56 -4.48 -10.96 -18.24
CA LYS A 56 -3.16 -10.50 -18.70
C LYS A 56 -2.61 -9.39 -17.81
N SER A 57 -2.75 -9.57 -16.50
CA SER A 57 -2.33 -8.59 -15.48
C SER A 57 -1.38 -9.24 -14.49
N SER A 58 -0.59 -8.43 -13.78
CA SER A 58 0.24 -8.94 -12.70
C SER A 58 -0.61 -9.32 -11.47
N GLN A 59 -0.06 -10.14 -10.59
CA GLN A 59 -0.69 -10.44 -9.30
C GLN A 59 -0.97 -9.17 -8.50
N ASN A 60 -0.07 -8.18 -8.57
CA ASN A 60 -0.22 -6.92 -7.86
C ASN A 60 -1.40 -6.11 -8.41
N ASP A 61 -1.56 -6.04 -9.73
CA ASP A 61 -2.72 -5.37 -10.37
C ASP A 61 -4.03 -5.98 -9.89
N VAL A 62 -4.12 -7.32 -9.95
CA VAL A 62 -5.33 -8.06 -9.57
C VAL A 62 -5.65 -7.81 -8.10
N ILE A 63 -4.65 -7.93 -7.21
CA ILE A 63 -4.86 -7.69 -5.77
C ILE A 63 -5.21 -6.22 -5.50
N MET A 64 -4.60 -5.25 -6.17
CA MET A 64 -4.92 -3.84 -6.02
C MET A 64 -6.40 -3.57 -6.34
N HIS A 65 -6.89 -4.06 -7.47
CA HIS A 65 -8.29 -3.88 -7.88
C HIS A 65 -9.28 -4.72 -7.05
N ILE A 66 -8.81 -5.74 -6.33
CA ILE A 66 -9.62 -6.45 -5.33
C ILE A 66 -9.69 -5.67 -4.02
N LEU A 67 -8.61 -4.98 -3.63
CA LEU A 67 -8.51 -4.32 -2.33
C LEU A 67 -9.05 -2.89 -2.32
N PHE A 68 -8.99 -2.19 -3.45
CA PHE A 68 -9.29 -0.77 -3.56
C PHE A 68 -10.26 -0.49 -4.72
N ASP A 69 -11.07 0.54 -4.56
CA ASP A 69 -11.91 1.05 -5.64
C ASP A 69 -11.14 1.98 -6.59
N GLU A 70 -11.80 2.40 -7.68
CA GLU A 70 -11.17 3.24 -8.69
C GLU A 70 -10.78 4.64 -8.17
N GLU A 71 -11.54 5.18 -7.23
CA GLU A 71 -11.28 6.50 -6.65
C GLU A 71 -10.04 6.46 -5.76
N ASP A 72 -9.93 5.42 -4.92
CA ASP A 72 -8.74 5.14 -4.13
C ASP A 72 -7.49 4.98 -5.02
N ILE A 73 -7.59 4.15 -6.06
CA ILE A 73 -6.47 3.90 -6.98
C ILE A 73 -6.03 5.19 -7.67
N LYS A 74 -6.99 6.01 -8.10
CA LYS A 74 -6.71 7.29 -8.76
C LYS A 74 -6.01 8.28 -7.83
N ASN A 75 -6.47 8.37 -6.58
CA ASN A 75 -5.99 9.38 -5.63
C ASN A 75 -4.73 8.95 -4.86
N ARG A 76 -4.51 7.64 -4.72
CA ARG A 76 -3.44 7.06 -3.87
C ARG A 76 -2.66 5.95 -4.58
N TYR A 77 -2.46 6.09 -5.89
CA TYR A 77 -1.87 5.04 -6.75
C TYR A 77 -0.62 4.38 -6.14
N LEU A 78 0.40 5.17 -5.76
CA LEU A 78 1.63 4.67 -5.12
C LEU A 78 1.33 3.78 -3.91
N ALA A 79 0.50 4.28 -3.00
CA ALA A 79 0.14 3.58 -1.78
C ALA A 79 -0.69 2.31 -2.08
N CYS A 80 -1.68 2.37 -2.97
CA CYS A 80 -2.49 1.22 -3.36
C CYS A 80 -1.63 0.10 -3.94
N ARG A 81 -0.66 0.42 -4.82
CA ARG A 81 0.29 -0.54 -5.40
C ARG A 81 1.19 -1.17 -4.34
N TYR A 82 1.72 -0.34 -3.44
CA TYR A 82 2.55 -0.80 -2.34
C TYR A 82 1.78 -1.69 -1.35
N LEU A 83 0.54 -1.33 -1.01
CA LEU A 83 -0.28 -2.10 -0.09
C LEU A 83 -0.70 -3.45 -0.69
N ALA A 84 -0.99 -3.49 -1.99
CA ALA A 84 -1.20 -4.75 -2.71
C ALA A 84 0.07 -5.62 -2.69
N TYR A 85 1.25 -5.02 -2.84
CA TYR A 85 2.54 -5.71 -2.76
C TYR A 85 2.75 -6.29 -1.35
N MET A 86 2.52 -5.50 -0.31
CA MET A 86 2.61 -5.96 1.08
C MET A 86 1.60 -7.06 1.38
N TYR A 87 0.39 -7.00 0.81
CA TYR A 87 -0.62 -8.05 0.97
C TYR A 87 -0.14 -9.41 0.46
N LEU A 88 0.48 -9.41 -0.73
CA LEU A 88 1.09 -10.59 -1.35
C LEU A 88 2.26 -11.13 -0.50
N LEU A 89 3.02 -10.26 0.17
CA LEU A 89 4.06 -10.64 1.14
C LEU A 89 3.53 -11.12 2.50
N GLY A 90 2.22 -11.28 2.65
CA GLY A 90 1.62 -11.81 3.86
C GLY A 90 1.29 -10.78 4.93
N TRP A 91 1.11 -9.51 4.53
CA TRP A 91 0.53 -8.48 5.39
C TRP A 91 -0.98 -8.37 5.17
N ASN A 92 -1.70 -7.90 6.17
CA ASN A 92 -3.10 -7.52 6.09
C ASN A 92 -3.21 -6.01 6.25
N ILE A 93 -4.13 -5.41 5.51
CA ILE A 93 -4.52 -4.01 5.71
C ILE A 93 -5.59 -4.00 6.80
N THR A 94 -5.33 -3.30 7.90
CA THR A 94 -6.32 -3.15 8.98
C THR A 94 -7.21 -1.94 8.74
N VAL A 95 -6.63 -0.85 8.25
CA VAL A 95 -7.30 0.42 7.98
C VAL A 95 -6.62 1.10 6.79
N SER A 96 -7.39 1.62 5.85
CA SER A 96 -6.92 2.41 4.70
C SER A 96 -8.09 3.23 4.14
N PRO A 97 -7.97 4.57 4.02
CA PRO A 97 -6.90 5.40 4.60
C PRO A 97 -6.93 5.37 6.14
N PHE A 98 -5.80 5.66 6.79
CA PHE A 98 -5.73 5.73 8.25
C PHE A 98 -5.78 7.19 8.73
N GLU A 99 -6.92 7.58 9.29
CA GLU A 99 -7.16 8.93 9.78
C GLU A 99 -6.81 9.06 11.28
N LEU A 100 -6.02 10.06 11.60
CA LEU A 100 -5.59 10.44 12.94
C LEU A 100 -6.20 11.80 13.29
N HIS A 101 -7.10 11.83 14.26
CA HIS A 101 -7.63 13.08 14.81
C HIS A 101 -6.67 13.62 15.88
N LEU A 102 -6.04 14.76 15.61
CA LEU A 102 -5.16 15.45 16.54
C LEU A 102 -5.94 16.41 17.46
N THR A 103 -6.97 17.05 16.91
CA THR A 103 -7.97 17.84 17.64
C THR A 103 -9.33 17.68 16.97
N GLU A 104 -10.40 18.25 17.54
CA GLU A 104 -11.75 18.17 16.95
C GLU A 104 -11.82 18.69 15.50
N ASN A 105 -11.00 19.69 15.16
CA ASN A 105 -11.01 20.33 13.84
C ASN A 105 -9.76 20.03 13.01
N TYR A 106 -8.88 19.13 13.49
CA TYR A 106 -7.62 18.86 12.84
C TYR A 106 -7.34 17.37 12.74
N MET A 107 -7.37 16.88 11.50
CA MET A 107 -7.12 15.48 11.17
C MET A 107 -5.95 15.35 10.22
N ARG A 108 -5.27 14.21 10.33
CA ARG A 108 -4.16 13.80 9.49
C ARG A 108 -4.46 12.45 8.90
N THR A 109 -4.00 12.25 7.67
CA THR A 109 -4.28 11.01 6.94
C THR A 109 -2.96 10.35 6.57
N PHE A 110 -2.74 9.16 7.10
CA PHE A 110 -1.75 8.22 6.60
C PHE A 110 -2.41 7.31 5.56
N ASP A 111 -1.60 6.64 4.74
CA ASP A 111 -2.15 5.84 3.65
C ASP A 111 -2.74 4.52 4.15
N ALA A 112 -2.14 3.89 5.17
CA ALA A 112 -2.71 2.72 5.81
C ALA A 112 -2.08 2.38 7.16
N LYS A 113 -2.78 1.51 7.89
CA LYS A 113 -2.25 0.69 8.97
C LYS A 113 -2.28 -0.76 8.50
N ILE A 114 -1.14 -1.45 8.58
CA ILE A 114 -0.99 -2.85 8.17
C ILE A 114 -0.45 -3.72 9.32
N ILE A 115 -0.73 -5.01 9.26
CA ILE A 115 -0.35 -6.00 10.28
C ILE A 115 0.12 -7.29 9.62
N LYS A 116 1.19 -7.90 10.11
CA LYS A 116 1.69 -9.16 9.54
C LYS A 116 0.76 -10.32 9.92
N LYS A 117 0.28 -11.11 8.94
CA LYS A 117 -0.80 -12.13 9.09
C LYS A 117 -0.61 -13.13 10.25
N ARG A 118 0.63 -13.36 10.69
CA ARG A 118 0.99 -14.34 11.72
C ARG A 118 1.69 -13.71 12.94
N GLU A 119 1.82 -12.39 12.98
CA GLU A 119 2.47 -11.65 14.06
C GLU A 119 1.62 -10.43 14.41
N ASN A 120 0.52 -10.63 15.13
CA ASN A 120 -0.48 -9.57 15.36
C ASN A 120 0.03 -8.37 16.18
N LYS A 121 1.22 -8.47 16.79
CA LYS A 121 1.87 -7.34 17.47
C LYS A 121 2.76 -6.51 16.52
N ASN A 122 2.90 -6.93 15.26
CA ASN A 122 3.76 -6.31 14.26
C ASN A 122 2.91 -5.41 13.35
N ILE A 123 2.50 -4.29 13.92
CA ILE A 123 1.71 -3.25 13.27
C ILE A 123 2.65 -2.23 12.66
N VAL A 124 2.40 -1.85 11.41
CA VAL A 124 3.18 -0.85 10.67
C VAL A 124 2.25 0.20 10.11
N ILE A 125 2.64 1.46 10.24
CA ILE A 125 1.98 2.59 9.59
C ILE A 125 2.64 2.81 8.23
N VAL A 126 1.85 3.04 7.19
CA VAL A 126 2.32 3.29 5.83
C VAL A 126 1.90 4.69 5.43
N ALA A 127 2.86 5.47 4.92
CA ALA A 127 2.63 6.85 4.54
C ALA A 127 3.52 7.26 3.37
N SER A 128 2.94 7.86 2.34
CA SER A 128 3.67 8.51 1.26
C SER A 128 4.45 9.69 1.81
N CYS A 129 5.63 9.97 1.26
CA CYS A 129 6.53 11.00 1.79
C CYS A 129 5.85 12.37 1.89
N ASN A 130 4.91 12.65 0.98
CA ASN A 130 4.16 13.89 0.91
C ASN A 130 3.25 14.14 2.12
N ARG A 131 2.93 13.11 2.92
CA ARG A 131 2.10 13.24 4.14
C ARG A 131 2.78 14.01 5.26
N PHE A 132 4.08 14.29 5.13
CA PHE A 132 4.89 14.92 6.17
C PHE A 132 5.37 16.33 5.81
N PHE A 133 5.03 16.85 4.63
CA PHE A 133 5.34 18.22 4.24
C PHE A 133 4.31 19.19 4.80
N GLU A 134 4.53 19.63 6.04
CA GLU A 134 3.66 20.59 6.72
C GLU A 134 4.31 21.96 6.86
N ARG A 135 5.55 21.99 7.34
CA ARG A 135 6.31 23.23 7.57
C ARG A 135 7.36 23.49 6.51
N ILE A 136 7.74 22.44 5.79
CA ILE A 136 8.76 22.46 4.76
C ILE A 136 8.20 21.78 3.51
N SER A 137 8.62 22.27 2.35
CA SER A 137 8.33 21.66 1.05
C SER A 137 9.45 20.70 0.65
N ILE A 138 9.17 19.86 -0.35
CA ILE A 138 10.20 19.00 -0.94
C ILE A 138 11.36 19.81 -1.53
N ASN A 139 11.11 21.02 -2.05
CA ASN A 139 12.17 21.88 -2.59
C ASN A 139 13.08 22.37 -1.46
N ASP A 140 12.52 22.80 -0.31
CA ASP A 140 13.30 23.23 0.84
C ASP A 140 14.21 22.10 1.35
N VAL A 141 13.69 20.87 1.36
CA VAL A 141 14.50 19.68 1.73
C VAL A 141 15.63 19.45 0.75
N LEU A 142 15.39 19.61 -0.56
CA LEU A 142 16.42 19.36 -1.58
C LEU A 142 17.47 20.48 -1.64
N GLU A 143 17.05 21.74 -1.55
CA GLU A 143 17.93 22.92 -1.64
C GLU A 143 18.82 23.06 -0.40
N ASP A 144 18.23 23.02 0.80
CA ASP A 144 18.96 23.20 2.06
C ASP A 144 19.48 21.88 2.63
N LYS A 145 19.19 20.75 1.97
CA LYS A 145 19.43 19.41 2.51
C LYS A 145 18.81 19.23 3.90
N ASN A 146 17.66 19.87 4.16
CA ASN A 146 17.00 19.90 5.47
C ASN A 146 16.20 18.61 5.76
N PHE A 147 16.89 17.49 5.62
CA PHE A 147 16.35 16.16 5.83
C PHE A 147 15.98 15.89 7.30
N ILE A 148 16.75 16.46 8.24
CA ILE A 148 16.46 16.38 9.67
C ILE A 148 15.12 17.05 10.00
N GLY A 149 14.82 18.20 9.38
CA GLY A 149 13.54 18.87 9.54
C GLY A 149 12.36 18.00 9.07
N TYR A 150 12.51 17.37 7.90
CA TYR A 150 11.51 16.46 7.35
C TYR A 150 11.22 15.28 8.26
N LEU A 151 12.27 14.59 8.71
CA LEU A 151 12.12 13.47 9.64
C LEU A 151 11.56 13.93 10.99
N GLY A 152 11.93 15.12 11.46
CA GLY A 152 11.36 15.71 12.66
C GLY A 152 9.84 15.85 12.57
N ASP A 153 9.34 16.36 11.45
CA ASP A 153 7.90 16.45 11.18
C ASP A 153 7.27 15.05 11.10
N ALA A 154 7.92 14.10 10.42
CA ALA A 154 7.45 12.73 10.30
C ALA A 154 7.35 12.00 11.66
N VAL A 155 8.40 12.10 12.48
CA VAL A 155 8.45 11.51 13.83
C VAL A 155 7.42 12.18 14.73
N SER A 156 7.33 13.51 14.73
CA SER A 156 6.34 14.23 15.55
C SER A 156 4.91 13.81 15.23
N LEU A 157 4.58 13.70 13.94
CA LEU A 157 3.26 13.28 13.52
C LEU A 157 2.99 11.81 13.88
N THR A 158 3.99 10.94 13.71
CA THR A 158 3.88 9.51 14.01
C THR A 158 3.74 9.24 15.51
N LEU A 159 4.45 10.00 16.37
CA LEU A 159 4.32 9.93 17.83
C LEU A 159 2.94 10.37 18.34
N SER A 160 2.17 11.09 17.53
CA SER A 160 0.79 11.47 17.88
C SER A 160 -0.21 10.31 17.74
N ILE A 161 0.20 9.18 17.14
CA ILE A 161 -0.61 7.98 17.04
C ILE A 161 -0.65 7.30 18.41
N MET A 162 -1.82 7.29 19.05
CA MET A 162 -2.00 6.67 20.39
C MET A 162 -1.95 5.14 20.37
N ASP A 163 -2.30 4.52 19.25
CA ASP A 163 -2.29 3.06 19.10
C ASP A 163 -0.85 2.52 19.07
N SER A 164 -0.63 1.32 19.62
CA SER A 164 0.68 0.66 19.51
C SER A 164 1.02 0.30 18.06
N PHE A 165 2.22 0.67 17.61
CA PHE A 165 2.81 0.23 16.34
C PHE A 165 4.29 -0.10 16.54
N ARG A 166 4.87 -0.87 15.62
CA ARG A 166 6.29 -1.26 15.64
C ARG A 166 7.14 -0.48 14.66
N GLY A 167 6.55 0.03 13.59
CA GLY A 167 7.30 0.80 12.63
C GLY A 167 6.46 1.65 11.70
N LEU A 168 7.16 2.50 10.98
CA LEU A 168 6.67 3.39 9.95
C LEU A 168 7.36 3.07 8.63
N HIS A 169 6.60 2.88 7.57
CA HIS A 169 7.10 2.82 6.20
C HIS A 169 6.78 4.13 5.50
N ILE A 170 7.81 4.89 5.14
CA ILE A 170 7.68 6.12 4.36
C ILE A 170 7.92 5.79 2.89
N LEU A 171 6.91 5.97 2.04
CA LEU A 171 6.96 5.62 0.62
C LEU A 171 7.43 6.81 -0.23
N PHE A 172 8.40 6.55 -1.08
CA PHE A 172 8.89 7.46 -2.11
C PHE A 172 8.59 6.85 -3.48
N ASP A 173 8.00 7.64 -4.37
CA ASP A 173 7.72 7.23 -5.74
C ASP A 173 9.00 7.26 -6.58
N ASN A 174 9.43 6.11 -7.09
CA ASN A 174 10.58 6.02 -8.00
C ASN A 174 10.38 6.78 -9.31
N LYS A 175 9.13 7.09 -9.70
CA LYS A 175 8.79 7.85 -10.90
C LYS A 175 8.85 9.36 -10.69
N ASP A 176 8.80 9.81 -9.44
CA ASP A 176 8.91 11.22 -9.11
C ASP A 176 10.38 11.55 -8.85
N GLU A 177 10.98 12.33 -9.76
CA GLU A 177 12.39 12.70 -9.71
C GLU A 177 12.77 13.38 -8.39
N LYS A 178 11.90 14.23 -7.84
CA LYS A 178 12.18 14.94 -6.59
C LYS A 178 12.13 13.99 -5.40
N GLN A 179 11.16 13.07 -5.38
CA GLN A 179 11.08 12.05 -4.33
C GLN A 179 12.29 11.10 -4.41
N HIS A 180 12.73 10.72 -5.62
CA HIS A 180 13.94 9.91 -5.80
C HIS A 180 15.19 10.64 -5.27
N GLN A 181 15.40 11.89 -5.68
CA GLN A 181 16.52 12.70 -5.18
C GLN A 181 16.48 12.83 -3.65
N MET A 182 15.29 13.05 -3.09
CA MET A 182 15.12 13.14 -1.64
C MET A 182 15.42 11.80 -0.97
N TYR A 183 15.00 10.67 -1.54
CA TYR A 183 15.33 9.33 -1.07
C TYR A 183 16.85 9.10 -1.00
N ASP A 184 17.60 9.64 -1.96
CA ASP A 184 19.06 9.51 -1.99
C ASP A 184 19.75 10.27 -0.85
N LEU A 185 19.17 11.38 -0.38
CA LEU A 185 19.67 12.15 0.76
C LEU A 185 19.63 11.40 2.09
N PHE A 186 18.86 10.31 2.18
CA PHE A 186 18.90 9.41 3.33
C PHE A 186 20.25 8.65 3.32
N GLU A 187 21.30 9.30 3.83
CA GLU A 187 22.57 8.66 4.19
C GLU A 187 22.39 7.82 5.47
N LYS A 188 23.40 7.01 5.85
CA LYS A 188 23.34 6.04 6.97
C LYS A 188 23.13 6.66 8.37
N GLU A 189 22.63 7.88 8.47
CA GLU A 189 22.25 8.50 9.72
C GLU A 189 21.10 7.69 10.35
N LYS A 190 21.26 7.36 11.63
CA LYS A 190 20.29 6.55 12.38
C LYS A 190 19.84 7.30 13.61
N TYR A 191 18.53 7.37 13.81
CA TYR A 191 17.97 7.70 15.11
C TYR A 191 18.23 6.56 16.08
N HIS A 192 18.86 6.87 17.21
CA HIS A 192 19.33 5.88 18.17
C HIS A 192 18.35 5.63 19.35
N HIS A 193 17.20 6.31 19.41
CA HIS A 193 16.34 6.33 20.60
C HIS A 193 14.83 6.28 20.31
N LEU A 194 14.41 5.71 19.19
CA LEU A 194 12.98 5.51 18.90
C LEU A 194 12.58 4.07 19.23
N ASP A 195 11.45 3.90 19.92
CA ASP A 195 10.89 2.59 20.27
C ASP A 195 10.24 1.87 19.07
N PHE A 196 10.22 2.53 17.91
CA PHE A 196 9.72 2.01 16.65
C PHE A 196 10.76 2.20 15.55
N TYR A 197 10.71 1.37 14.51
CA TYR A 197 11.59 1.52 13.36
C TYR A 197 11.00 2.40 12.27
N ILE A 198 11.85 3.07 11.51
CA ILE A 198 11.43 3.82 10.33
C ILE A 198 12.17 3.24 9.13
N ASP A 199 11.40 2.70 8.19
CA ASP A 199 11.87 2.24 6.90
C ASP A 199 11.46 3.23 5.82
N VAL A 200 12.43 3.67 5.05
CA VAL A 200 12.26 4.58 3.93
C VAL A 200 12.34 3.74 2.66
N VAL A 201 11.26 3.73 1.91
CA VAL A 201 11.03 2.75 0.83
C VAL A 201 10.89 3.50 -0.49
N LEU A 202 11.85 3.30 -1.39
CA LEU A 202 11.73 3.71 -2.78
C LEU A 202 11.02 2.61 -3.56
N PHE A 203 9.83 2.91 -4.05
CA PHE A 203 8.96 1.93 -4.70
C PHE A 203 8.64 2.35 -6.13
N ASP A 204 8.76 1.42 -7.08
CA ASP A 204 8.30 1.62 -8.46
C ASP A 204 6.88 1.08 -8.58
N PRO A 205 5.85 1.96 -8.66
CA PRO A 205 4.47 1.51 -8.70
C PRO A 205 4.16 0.74 -9.99
N ASP A 206 4.74 1.07 -11.14
CA ASP A 206 4.45 0.41 -12.41
C ASP A 206 4.96 -1.03 -12.42
N ARG A 207 6.17 -1.25 -11.86
CA ARG A 207 6.77 -2.58 -11.74
C ARG A 207 6.29 -3.34 -10.50
N SER A 208 5.67 -2.64 -9.56
CA SER A 208 5.29 -3.15 -8.24
C SER A 208 6.48 -3.73 -7.46
N GLU A 209 7.60 -3.01 -7.50
CA GLU A 209 8.88 -3.46 -6.94
C GLU A 209 9.46 -2.44 -5.96
N VAL A 210 10.06 -2.94 -4.88
CA VAL A 210 10.90 -2.12 -3.98
C VAL A 210 12.27 -1.98 -4.62
N ILE A 211 12.59 -0.76 -5.07
CA ILE A 211 13.88 -0.42 -5.68
C ILE A 211 14.95 -0.24 -4.58
N GLY A 212 14.55 0.33 -3.45
CA GLY A 212 15.43 0.52 -2.31
C GLY A 212 14.67 0.57 -0.99
N ASN A 213 15.31 0.09 0.07
CA ASN A 213 14.80 0.20 1.44
C ASN A 213 15.96 0.56 2.39
N LYS A 214 15.81 1.69 3.10
CA LYS A 214 16.77 2.20 4.08
C LYS A 214 16.10 2.29 5.44
N ARG A 215 16.66 1.61 6.45
CA ARG A 215 16.24 1.78 7.84
C ARG A 215 17.00 2.92 8.50
N VAL A 216 16.27 3.93 8.97
CA VAL A 216 16.83 5.18 9.55
C VAL A 216 16.78 5.20 11.07
N THR A 217 16.45 4.07 11.70
CA THR A 217 16.56 3.85 13.14
C THR A 217 17.57 2.73 13.42
N LYS A 218 18.14 2.68 14.63
CA LYS A 218 19.04 1.59 15.04
C LYS A 218 18.38 0.66 16.05
#